data_AF-A0A496ZY69-F1
#
_entry.id   AF-A0A496ZY69-F1
#
_cell.length_a   1.000
_cell.length_b   1.000
_cell.length_c   1.000
_cell.angle_alpha   90.00
_cell.angle_beta   90.00
_cell.angle_gamma   90.00
#
_symmetry.space_group_name_H-M   'P 1'
#
loop_
_entity.id
_entity.type
_entity.pdbx_description
1 polymer ?
#
loop_
_entity_poly.entity_id
_entity_poly.type
_entity_poly.pdbx_seq_one_letter_code
_entity_poly.pdbx_strand_id
1 'polypeptide(L)'
;PTYEQPECWVEEAERQHILQRAIEALPLNQRVVVVLYYLEGLSLKEIAYVIDVPEGTVKSRLHYARESLRKAVLERERRLVPEVAYDFT
;
A
#
# COMPACT_ATOMS: atom_id res chain seq x y z
N PRO A 1 16.66 16.19 -26.93
CA PRO A 1 15.67 16.38 -25.85
C PRO A 1 14.62 15.27 -25.92
N THR A 2 14.80 14.25 -25.09
CA THR A 2 13.83 13.17 -24.91
C THR A 2 12.58 13.79 -24.32
N TYR A 3 11.48 13.82 -25.07
CA TYR A 3 10.18 14.20 -24.54
C TYR A 3 9.76 13.08 -23.59
N GLU A 4 10.00 13.26 -22.30
CA GLU A 4 9.40 12.43 -21.26
C GLU A 4 7.88 12.58 -21.41
N GLN A 5 7.21 11.51 -21.82
CA GLN A 5 5.79 11.54 -22.13
C GLN A 5 5.01 11.93 -20.87
N PRO A 6 4.19 12.99 -20.90
CA PRO A 6 3.42 13.48 -19.74
C PRO A 6 2.54 12.39 -19.11
N GLU A 7 2.11 11.43 -19.92
CA GLU A 7 1.27 10.28 -19.58
C GLU A 7 1.91 9.42 -18.47
N CYS A 8 3.21 9.12 -18.56
CA CYS A 8 3.92 8.31 -17.55
C CYS A 8 4.05 9.00 -16.19
N TRP A 9 4.13 10.34 -16.17
CA TRP A 9 4.20 11.10 -14.91
C TRP A 9 2.85 11.17 -14.21
N VAL A 10 1.77 11.24 -14.98
CA VAL A 10 0.40 11.22 -14.44
C VAL A 10 0.10 9.85 -13.83
N GLU A 11 0.46 8.76 -14.52
CA GLU A 11 0.28 7.39 -14.02
C GLU A 11 1.07 7.14 -12.72
N GLU A 12 2.31 7.61 -12.64
CA GLU A 12 3.14 7.50 -11.44
C GLU A 12 2.51 8.27 -10.26
N ALA A 13 2.14 9.54 -10.48
CA ALA A 13 1.54 10.38 -9.45
C ALA A 13 0.22 9.80 -8.94
N GLU A 14 -0.59 9.24 -9.82
CA GLU A 14 -1.84 8.58 -9.48
C GLU A 14 -1.60 7.31 -8.65
N ARG A 15 -0.64 6.47 -9.04
CA ARG A 15 -0.24 5.27 -8.29
C ARG A 15 0.25 5.62 -6.88
N GLN A 16 1.09 6.64 -6.76
CA GLN A 16 1.56 7.14 -5.47
C GLN A 16 0.42 7.64 -4.60
N HIS A 17 -0.52 8.41 -5.18
CA HIS A 17 -1.67 8.92 -4.46
C HIS A 17 -2.57 7.79 -3.91
N ILE A 18 -2.80 6.73 -4.69
CA ILE A 18 -3.58 5.57 -4.26
C ILE A 18 -2.90 4.86 -3.09
N LEU A 19 -1.59 4.61 -3.21
CA LEU A 19 -0.83 3.94 -2.16
C LEU A 19 -0.81 4.76 -0.86
N GLN A 20 -0.59 6.06 -0.97
CA GLN A 20 -0.64 7.02 0.15
C GLN A 20 -1.99 6.93 0.87
N ARG A 21 -3.09 7.02 0.15
CA ARG A 21 -4.44 6.94 0.73
C ARG A 21 -4.73 5.57 1.35
N ALA A 22 -4.24 4.49 0.75
CA ALA A 22 -4.41 3.15 1.30
C ALA A 22 -3.64 2.99 2.63
N ILE A 23 -2.42 3.52 2.72
CA ILE A 23 -1.63 3.55 3.97
C ILE A 23 -2.31 4.42 5.03
N GLU A 24 -2.85 5.58 4.64
CA GLU A 24 -3.62 6.48 5.52
C GLU A 24 -4.97 5.90 5.99
N ALA A 25 -5.50 4.89 5.29
CA ALA A 25 -6.70 4.18 5.70
C ALA A 25 -6.41 3.02 6.68
N LEU A 26 -5.15 2.59 6.81
CA LEU A 26 -4.79 1.52 7.75
C LEU A 26 -5.06 1.95 9.19
N PRO A 27 -5.53 1.03 10.06
CA PRO A 27 -5.50 1.22 11.50
C PRO A 27 -4.13 1.68 11.98
N LEU A 28 -4.08 2.57 12.99
CA LEU A 28 -2.84 3.21 13.43
C LEU A 28 -1.73 2.20 13.74
N ASN A 29 -2.06 1.13 14.46
CA ASN A 29 -1.13 0.07 14.82
C ASN A 29 -0.56 -0.70 13.61
N GLN A 30 -1.30 -0.80 12.51
CA GLN A 30 -0.84 -1.40 11.25
C GLN A 30 0.00 -0.40 10.45
N ARG A 31 -0.42 0.87 10.39
CA ARG A 31 0.33 1.94 9.71
C ARG A 31 1.72 2.13 10.30
N VAL A 32 1.81 2.18 11.63
CA VAL A 32 3.09 2.36 12.33
C VAL A 32 4.08 1.27 11.95
N VAL A 33 3.68 0.00 11.96
CA VAL A 33 4.60 -1.09 11.60
C VAL A 33 4.98 -1.07 10.11
N VAL A 34 4.08 -0.62 9.23
CA VAL A 34 4.39 -0.45 7.79
C VAL A 34 5.44 0.63 7.58
N VAL A 35 5.26 1.80 8.20
CA VAL A 35 6.21 2.93 8.09
C VAL A 35 7.58 2.51 8.61
N LEU A 36 7.64 1.97 9.83
CA LEU A 36 8.92 1.57 10.43
C LEU A 36 9.63 0.46 9.64
N TYR A 37 8.89 -0.47 9.04
CA TYR A 37 9.49 -1.57 8.28
C TYR A 37 9.94 -1.15 6.88
N TYR A 38 9.07 -0.47 6.12
CA TYR A 38 9.31 -0.19 4.71
C TYR A 38 9.97 1.15 4.43
N LEU A 39 9.69 2.17 5.25
CA LEU A 39 10.25 3.51 5.05
C LEU A 39 11.51 3.71 5.90
N GLU A 40 11.48 3.26 7.15
CA GLU A 40 12.65 3.38 8.06
C GLU A 40 13.59 2.16 8.00
N GLY A 41 13.21 1.08 7.31
CA GLY A 41 14.05 -0.09 7.11
C GLY A 41 14.35 -0.91 8.38
N LEU A 42 13.56 -0.74 9.45
CA LEU A 42 13.78 -1.44 10.71
C LEU A 42 13.41 -2.92 10.62
N SER A 43 14.17 -3.77 11.32
CA SER A 43 13.84 -5.18 11.50
C SER A 43 12.63 -5.37 12.42
N LEU A 44 11.99 -6.54 12.35
CA LEU A 44 10.85 -6.88 13.21
C LEU A 44 11.18 -6.76 14.70
N LYS A 45 12.42 -7.11 15.08
CA LYS A 45 12.93 -7.04 16.45
C LYS A 45 13.11 -5.59 16.91
N GLU A 46 13.66 -4.73 16.07
CA GLU A 46 13.80 -3.29 16.37
C GLU A 46 12.43 -2.62 16.49
N ILE A 47 11.50 -2.94 15.59
CA ILE A 47 10.13 -2.42 15.66
C ILE A 47 9.45 -2.87 16.96
N ALA A 48 9.56 -4.14 17.31
CA ALA A 48 9.02 -4.70 18.54
C ALA A 48 9.54 -3.95 19.78
N TYR A 49 10.84 -3.62 19.79
CA TYR A 49 11.47 -2.83 20.84
C TYR A 49 10.96 -1.37 20.85
N VAL A 50 10.89 -0.72 19.69
CA VAL A 50 10.49 0.70 19.56
C VAL A 50 9.05 0.95 20.02
N ILE A 51 8.12 0.03 19.70
CA ILE A 51 6.69 0.20 20.01
C ILE A 51 6.23 -0.63 21.22
N ASP A 52 7.16 -1.26 21.93
CA ASP A 52 6.96 -2.06 23.14
C ASP A 52 5.87 -3.16 22.99
N VAL A 53 6.05 -4.04 22.01
CA VAL A 53 5.18 -5.20 21.77
C VAL A 53 5.97 -6.44 21.40
N PRO A 54 5.42 -7.66 21.54
CA PRO A 54 6.09 -8.87 21.06
C PRO A 54 6.34 -8.84 19.54
N GLU A 55 7.45 -9.43 19.09
CA GLU A 55 7.77 -9.55 17.65
C GLU A 55 6.67 -10.27 16.86
N GLY A 56 5.99 -11.26 17.48
CA GLY A 56 4.83 -11.92 16.90
C GLY A 56 3.65 -10.97 16.61
N THR A 57 3.47 -9.93 17.44
CA THR A 57 2.47 -8.88 17.24
C THR A 57 2.87 -7.96 16.08
N VAL A 58 4.15 -7.66 15.91
CA VAL A 58 4.65 -6.91 14.74
C VAL A 58 4.39 -7.70 13.46
N LYS A 59 4.70 -9.00 13.45
CA LYS A 59 4.43 -9.91 12.32
C LYS A 59 2.95 -9.92 11.94
N SER A 60 2.06 -10.10 12.91
CA SER A 60 0.62 -10.13 12.62
C SER A 60 0.09 -8.78 12.14
N ARG A 61 0.53 -7.66 12.73
CA ARG A 61 0.16 -6.31 12.26
C ARG A 61 0.63 -6.06 10.82
N LEU A 62 1.86 -6.46 10.46
CA LEU A 62 2.36 -6.36 9.09
C LEU A 62 1.58 -7.26 8.12
N HIS A 63 1.23 -8.47 8.52
CA HIS A 63 0.40 -9.37 7.72
C HIS A 63 -0.95 -8.71 7.37
N TYR A 64 -1.69 -8.24 8.38
CA TYR A 64 -2.99 -7.62 8.14
C TYR A 64 -2.87 -6.30 7.36
N ALA A 65 -1.83 -5.52 7.62
CA ALA A 65 -1.56 -4.30 6.85
C ALA A 65 -1.38 -4.62 5.35
N ARG A 66 -0.57 -5.63 5.00
CA ARG A 66 -0.36 -6.06 3.61
C ARG A 66 -1.65 -6.55 2.97
N GLU A 67 -2.48 -7.29 3.70
CA GLU A 67 -3.77 -7.76 3.21
C GLU A 67 -4.72 -6.59 2.91
N SER A 68 -4.80 -5.60 3.79
CA SER A 68 -5.59 -4.39 3.60
C SER A 68 -5.09 -3.55 2.42
N LEU A 69 -3.78 -3.38 2.27
CA LEU A 69 -3.20 -2.66 1.13
C LEU A 69 -3.47 -3.40 -0.19
N ARG A 70 -3.32 -4.73 -0.22
CA ARG A 70 -3.64 -5.54 -1.40
C ARG A 70 -5.10 -5.40 -1.81
N LYS A 71 -6.03 -5.43 -0.84
CA LYS A 71 -7.47 -5.21 -1.10
C LYS A 71 -7.75 -3.83 -1.68
N ALA A 72 -7.11 -2.78 -1.15
CA ALA A 72 -7.28 -1.42 -1.65
C ALA A 72 -6.81 -1.26 -3.11
N VAL A 73 -5.68 -1.90 -3.47
CA VAL A 73 -5.18 -1.88 -4.86
C VAL A 73 -6.08 -2.70 -5.79
N LEU A 74 -6.50 -3.90 -5.39
CA LEU A 74 -7.41 -4.72 -6.20
C LEU A 74 -8.79 -4.08 -6.41
N GLU A 75 -9.31 -3.37 -5.40
CA GLU A 75 -10.58 -2.64 -5.54
C GLU A 75 -10.44 -1.47 -6.53
N ARG A 76 -9.29 -0.79 -6.57
CA ARG A 76 -8.99 0.21 -7.60
C ARG A 76 -8.97 -0.42 -8.98
N GLU A 77 -8.24 -1.50 -9.18
CA GLU A 77 -8.20 -2.20 -10.47
C GLU A 77 -9.60 -2.59 -10.95
N ARG A 78 -10.45 -3.11 -10.05
CA ARG A 78 -11.87 -3.38 -10.38
C ARG A 78 -12.68 -2.13 -10.71
N ARG A 79 -12.38 -0.98 -10.10
CA ARG A 79 -13.03 0.30 -10.41
C ARG A 79 -12.49 0.99 -11.66
N LEU A 80 -11.29 0.62 -12.12
CA LEU A 80 -10.71 1.04 -13.41
C LEU A 80 -11.21 0.15 -14.57
N VAL A 81 -11.75 -1.03 -14.26
CA VAL A 81 -12.50 -1.89 -15.18
C VAL A 81 -14.01 -1.94 -14.84
N PRO A 82 -14.76 -0.83 -14.85
CA PRO A 82 -16.21 -0.88 -15.03
C PRO A 82 -16.48 -0.89 -16.54
N GLU A 83 -17.17 -1.93 -17.03
CA GLU A 83 -17.65 -2.05 -18.43
C GLU A 83 -16.60 -2.26 -19.54
N VAL A 84 -15.77 -3.31 -19.43
CA VAL A 84 -15.39 -4.09 -20.64
C VAL A 84 -16.04 -5.47 -20.61
N ALA A 85 -17.28 -5.50 -20.13
CA ALA A 85 -18.28 -6.36 -20.76
C ALA A 85 -18.74 -5.64 -22.05
N TYR A 86 -17.79 -5.37 -22.95
CA TYR A 86 -18.14 -5.00 -24.31
C TYR A 86 -18.53 -6.32 -24.97
N ASP A 87 -19.82 -6.41 -25.23
CA ASP A 87 -20.53 -7.48 -25.91
C ASP A 87 -19.68 -8.14 -27.01
N PHE A 88 -19.36 -9.42 -26.82
CA PHE A 88 -19.21 -10.33 -27.96
C PHE A 88 -20.61 -10.81 -28.34
N THR A 89 -21.35 -9.95 -29.04
CA THR A 89 -22.40 -10.37 -29.99
C THR A 89 -21.81 -10.31 -31.39
#